data_AF-A0A2E6X7K8-F1
#
_entry.id   AF-A0A2E6X7K8-F1
#
_cell.length_a   1.000
_cell.length_b   1.000
_cell.length_c   1.000
_cell.angle_alpha   90.00
_cell.angle_beta   90.00
_cell.angle_gamma   90.00
#
_symmetry.space_group_name_H-M   'P 1'
#
loop_
_entity.id
_entity.type
_entity.pdbx_description
1 polymer ?
#
loop_
_entity_poly.entity_id
_entity_poly.type
_entity_poly.pdbx_seq_one_letter_code
_entity_poly.pdbx_strand_id
1 'polypeptide(L)'
;MTKQVSTAHLVAMMQDARIRTLELVDDLDSKQLMGPKLQTVNPLRWEIGHVAYFYEYFIARQLYGEESQLGDLADQLYDSIAVSHETRWDLPLLSIEETLKYMQDVMDRLIDRLGALSHENLASEQDSFIYQFGVFHEDMHTEAFLWARQTLAYPTPKLINAKEFLSVEKCGALDGLAEVCGGKFRVGAPANAPFLFDNEKFAHEVIVKPFKISRAPVTNIEFAA
;
A
#
# COMPACT_ATOMS: atom_id res chain seq x y z
N MET A 1 18.26 -9.10 -8.27
CA MET A 1 18.85 -7.78 -7.98
C MET A 1 17.80 -6.75 -8.32
N THR A 2 17.51 -5.83 -7.40
CA THR A 2 16.56 -4.74 -7.61
C THR A 2 17.23 -3.68 -8.49
N LYS A 3 16.48 -3.07 -9.41
CA LYS A 3 17.02 -1.98 -10.24
C LYS A 3 17.17 -0.72 -9.38
N GLN A 4 18.35 -0.11 -9.42
CA GLN A 4 18.55 1.19 -8.76
C GLN A 4 17.67 2.27 -9.41
N VAL A 5 17.09 3.12 -8.57
CA VAL A 5 16.27 4.27 -8.98
C VAL A 5 16.82 5.56 -8.37
N SER A 6 16.42 6.71 -8.92
CA SER A 6 16.90 8.00 -8.41
C SER A 6 16.29 8.35 -7.05
N THR A 7 17.03 9.10 -6.23
CA THR A 7 16.51 9.59 -4.94
C THR A 7 15.27 10.46 -5.13
N ALA A 8 15.26 11.30 -6.17
CA ALA A 8 14.09 12.10 -6.54
C ALA A 8 12.86 11.24 -6.89
N HIS A 9 13.07 10.08 -7.53
CA HIS A 9 11.97 9.15 -7.83
C HIS A 9 11.37 8.53 -6.56
N LEU A 10 12.22 8.08 -5.63
CA LEU A 10 11.75 7.52 -4.35
C LEU A 10 10.97 8.55 -3.54
N VAL A 11 11.47 9.79 -3.44
CA VAL A 11 10.76 10.85 -2.72
C VAL A 11 9.42 11.17 -3.38
N ALA A 12 9.36 11.25 -4.72
CA ALA A 12 8.11 11.48 -5.43
C ALA A 12 7.08 10.36 -5.16
N MET A 13 7.51 9.10 -5.14
CA MET A 13 6.65 7.95 -4.80
C MET A 13 6.11 8.04 -3.36
N MET A 14 6.98 8.34 -2.39
CA MET A 14 6.56 8.51 -0.98
C MET A 14 5.56 9.65 -0.82
N GLN A 15 5.79 10.77 -1.51
CA GLN A 15 4.88 11.93 -1.49
C GLN A 15 3.52 11.60 -2.11
N ASP A 16 3.50 10.88 -3.24
CA ASP A 16 2.25 10.49 -3.89
C ASP A 16 1.40 9.59 -2.99
N ALA A 17 2.00 8.53 -2.42
CA ALA A 17 1.33 7.64 -1.46
C ALA A 17 0.86 8.40 -0.22
N ARG A 18 1.68 9.31 0.31
CA ARG A 18 1.30 10.12 1.47
C ARG A 18 0.13 11.05 1.20
N ILE A 19 0.11 11.71 0.04
CA ILE A 19 -1.03 12.56 -0.37
C ILE A 19 -2.29 11.70 -0.43
N ARG A 20 -2.22 10.51 -1.04
CA ARG A 20 -3.36 9.57 -1.10
C ARG A 20 -3.85 9.18 0.29
N THR A 21 -2.96 8.84 1.22
CA THR A 21 -3.30 8.54 2.62
C THR A 21 -4.08 9.69 3.26
N LEU A 22 -3.61 10.94 3.10
CA LEU A 22 -4.26 12.12 3.68
C LEU A 22 -5.63 12.40 3.05
N GLU A 23 -5.76 12.35 1.72
CA GLU A 23 -7.04 12.54 1.00
C GLU A 23 -8.12 11.52 1.43
N LEU A 24 -7.71 10.35 1.92
CA LEU A 24 -8.61 9.28 2.35
C LEU A 24 -9.08 9.44 3.79
N VAL A 25 -8.54 10.38 4.57
CA VAL A 25 -8.82 10.49 6.01
C VAL A 25 -9.08 11.92 6.50
N ASP A 26 -8.76 12.95 5.70
CA ASP A 26 -8.84 14.36 6.09
C ASP A 26 -10.25 14.87 6.43
N ASP A 27 -11.29 14.25 5.86
CA ASP A 27 -12.70 14.60 6.06
C ASP A 27 -13.40 13.78 7.16
N LEU A 28 -12.69 12.87 7.83
CA LEU A 28 -13.26 11.98 8.84
C LEU A 28 -13.13 12.56 10.25
N ASP A 29 -14.21 12.46 11.03
CA ASP A 29 -14.16 12.80 12.45
C ASP A 29 -13.51 11.69 13.31
N SER A 30 -13.26 11.99 14.58
CA SER A 30 -12.63 11.04 15.51
C SER A 30 -13.41 9.75 15.73
N LYS A 31 -14.75 9.78 15.61
CA LYS A 31 -15.58 8.56 15.70
C LYS A 31 -15.42 7.72 14.45
N GLN A 32 -15.38 8.36 13.28
CA GLN A 32 -15.19 7.68 12.00
C GLN A 32 -13.81 7.05 11.90
N LEU A 33 -12.76 7.74 12.35
CA LEU A 33 -11.39 7.25 12.39
C LEU A 33 -11.21 6.03 13.31
N MET A 34 -12.05 5.89 14.34
CA MET A 34 -12.08 4.66 15.15
C MET A 34 -12.98 3.59 14.53
N GLY A 35 -14.16 3.98 14.04
CA GLY A 35 -15.14 3.06 13.44
C GLY A 35 -15.65 1.98 14.39
N PRO A 36 -16.62 1.16 13.97
CA PRO A 36 -17.05 0.00 14.70
C PRO A 36 -16.03 -1.14 14.57
N LYS A 37 -15.98 -1.99 15.59
CA LYS A 37 -15.20 -3.22 15.55
C LYS A 37 -15.89 -4.27 14.66
N LEU A 38 -15.30 -4.55 13.50
CA LEU A 38 -15.72 -5.61 12.57
C LEU A 38 -14.50 -6.44 12.20
N GLN A 39 -14.69 -7.73 11.96
CA GLN A 39 -13.61 -8.65 11.56
C GLN A 39 -12.92 -8.25 10.26
N THR A 40 -13.61 -7.48 9.42
CA THR A 40 -13.14 -7.13 8.08
C THR A 40 -12.48 -5.77 8.02
N VAL A 41 -12.51 -4.88 9.01
CA VAL A 41 -11.84 -3.56 8.90
C VAL A 41 -10.91 -3.34 10.09
N ASN A 42 -10.07 -2.32 10.04
CA ASN A 42 -9.32 -1.82 11.20
C ASN A 42 -9.77 -0.40 11.55
N PRO A 43 -9.51 0.08 12.78
CA PRO A 43 -9.59 1.51 13.05
C PRO A 43 -8.64 2.24 12.10
N LEU A 44 -9.15 3.18 11.30
CA LEU A 44 -8.32 3.96 10.37
C LEU A 44 -7.20 4.70 11.10
N ARG A 45 -7.45 5.18 12.33
CA ARG A 45 -6.42 5.80 13.18
C ARG A 45 -5.24 4.84 13.47
N TRP A 46 -5.53 3.56 13.71
CA TRP A 46 -4.49 2.55 13.93
C TRP A 46 -3.69 2.32 12.65
N GLU A 47 -4.38 2.21 11.52
CA GLU A 47 -3.75 1.94 10.23
C GLU A 47 -2.80 3.07 9.78
N ILE A 48 -3.19 4.34 9.98
CA ILE A 48 -2.32 5.49 9.63
C ILE A 48 -1.01 5.43 10.44
N GLY A 49 -1.11 5.12 11.74
CA GLY A 49 0.07 4.92 12.59
C GLY A 49 0.88 3.70 12.17
N HIS A 50 0.22 2.62 11.76
CA HIS A 50 0.87 1.41 11.24
C HIS A 50 1.67 1.66 9.95
N VAL A 51 1.14 2.47 9.03
CA VAL A 51 1.87 2.87 7.83
C VAL A 51 3.17 3.59 8.19
N ALA A 52 3.13 4.58 9.09
CA ALA A 52 4.33 5.28 9.55
C ALA A 52 5.31 4.34 10.25
N TYR A 53 4.79 3.48 11.12
CA TYR A 53 5.55 2.45 11.81
C TYR A 53 6.27 1.51 10.86
N PHE A 54 5.64 1.11 9.75
CA PHE A 54 6.26 0.22 8.78
C PHE A 54 7.52 0.82 8.16
N TYR A 55 7.45 2.09 7.73
CA TYR A 55 8.62 2.82 7.22
C TYR A 55 9.72 2.92 8.26
N GLU A 56 9.37 3.34 9.48
CA GLU A 56 10.34 3.47 10.56
C GLU A 56 10.99 2.11 10.89
N TYR A 57 10.18 1.07 11.07
CA TYR A 57 10.63 -0.26 11.45
C TYR A 57 11.59 -0.81 10.39
N PHE A 58 11.15 -0.93 9.13
CA PHE A 58 11.95 -1.61 8.11
C PHE A 58 13.13 -0.78 7.62
N ILE A 59 13.01 0.55 7.58
CA ILE A 59 14.05 1.41 7.02
C ILE A 59 14.90 2.00 8.14
N ALA A 60 14.35 2.86 9.00
CA ALA A 60 15.17 3.52 10.03
C ALA A 60 15.80 2.50 11.00
N ARG A 61 15.01 1.55 11.51
CA ARG A 61 15.46 0.61 12.55
C ARG A 61 16.20 -0.59 11.97
N GLN A 62 15.53 -1.42 11.15
CA GLN A 62 16.11 -2.68 10.68
C GLN A 62 17.29 -2.48 9.72
N LEU A 63 17.18 -1.53 8.80
CA LEU A 63 18.23 -1.27 7.82
C LEU A 63 19.34 -0.38 8.39
N TYR A 64 18.99 0.66 9.12
CA TYR A 64 19.95 1.69 9.54
C TYR A 64 20.32 1.68 11.03
N GLY A 65 19.75 0.77 11.82
CA GLY A 65 20.08 0.61 13.25
C GLY A 65 19.69 1.82 14.10
N GLU A 66 18.70 2.59 13.67
CA GLU A 66 18.26 3.77 14.39
C GLU A 66 17.25 3.43 15.50
N GLU A 67 17.12 4.34 16.47
CA GLU A 67 16.09 4.25 17.50
C GLU A 67 14.71 4.68 16.99
N SER A 68 13.67 4.05 17.55
CA SER A 68 12.26 4.39 17.36
C SER A 68 11.95 5.79 17.91
N GLN A 69 11.21 6.60 17.17
CA GLN A 69 10.75 7.92 17.60
C GLN A 69 9.75 7.83 18.75
N LEU A 70 8.98 6.75 18.84
CA LEU A 70 8.05 6.50 19.94
C LEU A 70 8.62 5.52 20.99
N GLY A 71 9.89 5.12 20.86
CA GLY A 71 10.47 4.05 21.68
C GLY A 71 9.68 2.73 21.57
N ASP A 72 9.57 2.01 22.69
CA ASP A 72 8.84 0.74 22.78
C ASP A 72 7.35 0.87 22.45
N LEU A 73 6.79 2.09 22.56
CA LEU A 73 5.37 2.33 22.28
C LEU A 73 5.04 2.07 20.80
N ALA A 74 5.98 2.27 19.89
CA ALA A 74 5.79 2.00 18.46
C ALA A 74 5.36 0.54 18.23
N ASP A 75 6.13 -0.41 18.77
CA ASP A 75 5.88 -1.85 18.62
C ASP A 75 4.59 -2.26 19.34
N GLN A 76 4.34 -1.71 20.53
CA GLN A 76 3.15 -2.00 21.33
C GLN A 76 1.84 -1.55 20.65
N LEU A 77 1.90 -0.45 19.89
CA LEU A 77 0.73 0.09 19.22
C LEU A 77 0.56 -0.48 17.82
N TYR A 78 1.62 -0.58 17.02
CA TYR A 78 1.51 -0.65 15.57
C TYR A 78 2.15 -1.89 14.93
N ASP A 79 2.80 -2.77 15.69
CA ASP A 79 3.28 -4.04 15.12
C ASP A 79 2.08 -4.95 14.79
N SER A 80 1.76 -5.10 13.50
CA SER A 80 0.62 -5.90 13.04
C SER A 80 0.76 -7.40 13.33
N ILE A 81 1.98 -7.89 13.59
CA ILE A 81 2.27 -9.28 13.97
C ILE A 81 1.99 -9.49 15.47
N ALA A 82 2.46 -8.57 16.31
CA ALA A 82 2.30 -8.69 17.76
C ALA A 82 0.91 -8.25 18.25
N VAL A 83 0.34 -7.22 17.60
CA VAL A 83 -0.95 -6.64 17.95
C VAL A 83 -2.06 -7.36 17.19
N SER A 84 -2.82 -8.18 17.94
CA SER A 84 -3.99 -8.86 17.40
C SER A 84 -5.01 -7.88 16.84
N HIS A 85 -5.67 -8.24 15.75
CA HIS A 85 -6.73 -7.44 15.13
C HIS A 85 -7.79 -6.98 16.14
N GLU A 86 -8.26 -7.92 16.95
CA GLU A 86 -9.35 -7.71 17.90
C GLU A 86 -9.06 -6.66 18.98
N THR A 87 -7.78 -6.41 19.29
CA THR A 87 -7.37 -5.46 20.35
C THR A 87 -7.18 -4.03 19.86
N ARG A 88 -7.15 -3.80 18.54
CA ARG A 88 -6.75 -2.50 17.94
C ARG A 88 -7.63 -1.32 18.36
N TRP A 89 -8.89 -1.55 18.71
CA TRP A 89 -9.83 -0.51 19.18
C TRP A 89 -9.58 -0.06 20.62
N ASP A 90 -8.99 -0.93 21.44
CA ASP A 90 -8.82 -0.72 22.88
C ASP A 90 -7.43 -0.22 23.25
N LEU A 91 -6.54 -0.13 22.25
CA LEU A 91 -5.18 0.39 22.44
C LEU A 91 -5.21 1.88 22.80
N PRO A 92 -4.24 2.34 23.60
CA PRO A 92 -4.03 3.76 23.87
C PRO A 92 -3.36 4.43 22.67
N LEU A 93 -4.04 4.43 21.52
CA LEU A 93 -3.54 5.04 20.30
C LEU A 93 -3.31 6.52 20.51
N LEU A 94 -2.30 7.05 19.83
CA LEU A 94 -2.04 8.47 19.73
C LEU A 94 -3.30 9.23 19.26
N SER A 95 -3.39 10.52 19.61
CA SER A 95 -4.34 11.41 18.95
C SER A 95 -4.08 11.46 17.45
N ILE A 96 -5.08 11.86 16.64
CA ILE A 96 -4.86 11.93 15.20
C ILE A 96 -3.76 12.95 14.86
N GLU A 97 -3.67 14.05 15.59
CA GLU A 97 -2.63 15.07 15.44
C GLU A 97 -1.24 14.49 15.72
N GLU A 98 -1.09 13.70 16.79
CA GLU A 98 0.16 13.02 17.12
C GLU A 98 0.51 11.92 16.10
N THR A 99 -0.47 11.16 15.62
CA THR A 99 -0.27 10.15 14.57
C THR A 99 0.21 10.81 13.27
N LEU A 100 -0.43 11.90 12.84
CA LEU A 100 -0.02 12.63 11.64
C LEU A 100 1.37 13.25 11.79
N LYS A 101 1.69 13.77 12.99
CA LYS A 101 3.03 14.25 13.31
C LYS A 101 4.07 13.13 13.21
N TYR A 102 3.82 11.98 13.83
CA TYR A 102 4.71 10.81 13.73
C TYR A 102 4.90 10.37 12.27
N MET A 103 3.81 10.36 11.49
CA MET A 103 3.86 10.09 10.05
C MET A 103 4.82 11.02 9.29
N GLN A 104 4.76 12.33 9.59
CA GLN A 104 5.58 13.34 8.94
C GLN A 104 7.03 13.26 9.42
N ASP A 105 7.26 13.12 10.72
CA ASP A 105 8.60 13.04 11.31
C ASP A 105 9.37 11.80 10.79
N VAL A 106 8.70 10.66 10.58
CA VAL A 106 9.30 9.48 9.93
C VAL A 106 9.62 9.77 8.47
N MET A 107 8.69 10.38 7.73
CA MET A 107 8.88 10.70 6.31
C MET A 107 10.07 11.65 6.09
N ASP A 108 10.14 12.75 6.85
CA ASP A 108 11.22 13.73 6.77
C ASP A 108 12.57 13.08 7.06
N ARG A 109 12.65 12.27 8.11
CA ARG A 109 13.85 11.51 8.48
C ARG A 109 14.35 10.59 7.37
N LEU A 110 13.44 9.94 6.66
CA LEU A 110 13.79 9.06 5.54
C LEU A 110 14.20 9.85 4.29
N ILE A 111 13.54 10.96 4.01
CA ILE A 111 13.93 11.86 2.91
C ILE A 111 15.32 12.44 3.16
N ASP A 112 15.59 12.93 4.37
CA ASP A 112 16.90 13.48 4.76
C ASP A 112 18.02 12.44 4.56
N ARG A 113 17.72 11.16 4.83
CA ARG A 113 18.65 10.05 4.66
C ARG A 113 18.99 9.76 3.21
N LEU A 114 18.06 9.94 2.28
CA LEU A 114 18.35 9.82 0.84
C LEU A 114 19.34 10.89 0.35
N GLY A 115 19.55 11.96 1.14
CA GLY A 115 20.53 12.99 0.85
C GLY A 115 20.12 13.88 -0.33
N ALA A 116 21.03 14.10 -1.28
CA ALA A 116 20.75 14.99 -2.42
C ALA A 116 19.62 14.44 -3.29
N LEU A 117 18.52 15.20 -3.37
CA LEU A 117 17.35 14.87 -4.18
C LEU A 117 17.58 15.26 -5.64
N SER A 118 17.92 14.29 -6.47
CA SER A 118 18.19 14.51 -7.90
C SER A 118 17.81 13.28 -8.71
N HIS A 119 17.39 13.50 -9.96
CA HIS A 119 17.18 12.41 -10.93
C HIS A 119 18.48 11.75 -11.37
N GLU A 120 19.61 12.44 -11.21
CA GLU A 120 20.94 11.94 -11.55
C GLU A 120 21.58 11.14 -10.40
N ASN A 121 21.10 11.33 -9.17
CA ASN A 121 21.61 10.64 -7.99
C ASN A 121 20.83 9.34 -7.79
N LEU A 122 21.50 8.19 -7.98
CA LEU A 122 20.89 6.87 -7.77
C LEU A 122 20.99 6.47 -6.30
N ALA A 123 19.87 6.02 -5.74
CA ALA A 123 19.84 5.35 -4.44
C ALA A 123 20.57 4.00 -4.52
N SER A 124 21.03 3.47 -3.38
CA SER A 124 21.60 2.13 -3.32
C SER A 124 20.59 1.08 -3.79
N GLU A 125 21.03 -0.13 -4.17
CA GLU A 125 20.10 -1.22 -4.51
C GLU A 125 19.15 -1.53 -3.34
N GLN A 126 19.68 -1.46 -2.11
CA GLN A 126 18.92 -1.72 -0.89
C GLN A 126 17.87 -0.65 -0.61
N ASP A 127 18.23 0.63 -0.73
CA ASP A 127 17.28 1.74 -0.60
C ASP A 127 16.23 1.73 -1.71
N SER A 128 16.68 1.50 -2.94
CA SER A 128 15.79 1.37 -4.09
C SER A 128 14.72 0.30 -3.83
N PHE A 129 15.08 -0.82 -3.23
CA PHE A 129 14.11 -1.85 -2.85
C PHE A 129 13.23 -1.43 -1.67
N ILE A 130 13.81 -1.08 -0.53
CA ILE A 130 13.05 -0.97 0.72
C ILE A 130 12.15 0.26 0.75
N TYR A 131 12.53 1.36 0.09
CA TYR A 131 11.66 2.54 -0.02
C TYR A 131 10.47 2.26 -0.92
N GLN A 132 10.68 1.63 -2.08
CA GLN A 132 9.56 1.19 -2.94
C GLN A 132 8.66 0.19 -2.20
N PHE A 133 9.25 -0.74 -1.43
CA PHE A 133 8.48 -1.68 -0.62
C PHE A 133 7.62 -0.98 0.44
N GLY A 134 8.15 0.03 1.14
CA GLY A 134 7.39 0.87 2.06
C GLY A 134 6.26 1.64 1.36
N VAL A 135 6.52 2.21 0.18
CA VAL A 135 5.50 2.88 -0.64
C VAL A 135 4.38 1.92 -1.03
N PHE A 136 4.71 0.75 -1.58
CA PHE A 136 3.68 -0.20 -1.99
C PHE A 136 2.91 -0.77 -0.80
N HIS A 137 3.53 -0.87 0.38
CA HIS A 137 2.82 -1.17 1.62
C HIS A 137 1.81 -0.06 1.97
N GLU A 138 2.23 1.21 1.94
CA GLU A 138 1.30 2.33 2.13
C GLU A 138 0.17 2.30 1.09
N ASP A 139 0.47 2.09 -0.19
CA ASP A 139 -0.54 1.97 -1.25
C ASP A 139 -1.56 0.85 -0.98
N MET A 140 -1.11 -0.32 -0.51
CA MET A 140 -2.01 -1.40 -0.08
C MET A 140 -2.93 -0.95 1.06
N HIS A 141 -2.42 -0.17 2.01
CA HIS A 141 -3.25 0.42 3.08
C HIS A 141 -4.18 1.51 2.54
N THR A 142 -3.80 2.27 1.52
CA THR A 142 -4.72 3.23 0.90
C THR A 142 -5.91 2.54 0.23
N GLU A 143 -5.70 1.39 -0.41
CA GLU A 143 -6.80 0.53 -0.86
C GLU A 143 -7.65 0.08 0.32
N ALA A 144 -7.02 -0.34 1.44
CA ALA A 144 -7.69 -0.67 2.69
C ALA A 144 -8.59 0.44 3.24
N PHE A 145 -8.12 1.69 3.21
CA PHE A 145 -8.92 2.83 3.68
C PHE A 145 -10.13 3.03 2.78
N LEU A 146 -9.95 2.89 1.47
CA LEU A 146 -11.04 3.09 0.52
C LEU A 146 -12.16 2.07 0.70
N TRP A 147 -11.86 0.77 0.77
CA TRP A 147 -12.90 -0.24 0.97
C TRP A 147 -13.41 -0.29 2.41
N ALA A 148 -12.64 0.13 3.42
CA ALA A 148 -13.15 0.33 4.78
C ALA A 148 -14.20 1.45 4.81
N ARG A 149 -13.93 2.60 4.16
CA ARG A 149 -14.92 3.69 4.01
C ARG A 149 -16.18 3.20 3.31
N GLN A 150 -16.05 2.41 2.24
CA GLN A 150 -17.18 1.80 1.55
C GLN A 150 -17.98 0.87 2.48
N THR A 151 -17.29 -0.01 3.21
CA THR A 151 -17.89 -0.97 4.15
C THR A 151 -18.68 -0.27 5.26
N LEU A 152 -18.15 0.86 5.74
CA LEU A 152 -18.75 1.66 6.81
C LEU A 152 -19.75 2.71 6.30
N ALA A 153 -20.01 2.76 4.99
CA ALA A 153 -20.87 3.73 4.33
C ALA A 153 -20.49 5.20 4.65
N TYR A 154 -19.19 5.48 4.76
CA TYR A 154 -18.70 6.84 4.92
C TYR A 154 -18.80 7.64 3.61
N PRO A 155 -18.77 8.98 3.67
CA PRO A 155 -18.76 9.81 2.48
C PRO A 155 -17.65 9.42 1.50
N THR A 156 -17.93 9.53 0.20
CA THR A 156 -16.91 9.33 -0.84
C THR A 156 -15.81 10.39 -0.70
N PRO A 157 -14.53 9.99 -0.54
CA PRO A 157 -13.43 10.93 -0.38
C PRO A 157 -13.18 11.74 -1.66
N LYS A 158 -12.61 12.93 -1.51
CA LYS A 158 -12.20 13.77 -2.65
C LYS A 158 -10.75 13.45 -3.00
N LEU A 159 -10.55 12.81 -4.14
CA LEU A 159 -9.24 12.38 -4.62
C LEU A 159 -8.71 13.38 -5.64
N ILE A 160 -7.87 14.33 -5.23
CA ILE A 160 -7.43 15.46 -6.07
C ILE A 160 -6.50 14.99 -7.19
N ASN A 161 -5.66 13.99 -6.90
CA ASN A 161 -4.75 13.40 -7.88
C ASN A 161 -5.38 12.28 -8.71
N ALA A 162 -6.65 11.92 -8.48
CA ALA A 162 -7.32 10.93 -9.31
C ALA A 162 -7.69 11.56 -10.65
N LYS A 163 -7.27 10.93 -11.75
CA LYS A 163 -7.71 11.31 -13.09
C LYS A 163 -9.23 11.09 -13.16
N GLU A 164 -10.00 12.16 -13.40
CA GLU A 164 -11.42 12.00 -13.71
C GLU A 164 -11.55 11.18 -15.01
N PHE A 165 -12.05 9.96 -14.90
CA PHE A 165 -12.40 9.16 -16.06
C PHE A 165 -13.72 9.68 -16.65
N LEU A 166 -13.64 10.80 -17.37
CA LEU A 166 -14.80 11.43 -18.03
C LEU A 166 -15.27 10.72 -19.30
N SER A 167 -14.58 9.67 -19.78
CA SER A 167 -14.96 8.96 -21.01
C SER A 167 -15.20 7.46 -20.79
N VAL A 168 -16.48 7.11 -20.78
CA VAL A 168 -17.05 5.76 -20.63
C VAL A 168 -17.16 5.07 -22.00
N GLU A 169 -16.26 5.36 -22.95
CA GLU A 169 -16.55 5.05 -24.36
C GLU A 169 -16.54 3.55 -24.69
N LYS A 170 -15.90 2.70 -23.85
CA LYS A 170 -15.88 1.23 -24.01
C LYS A 170 -15.87 0.50 -22.66
N CYS A 171 -16.92 0.66 -21.85
CA CYS A 171 -17.15 -0.18 -20.67
C CYS A 171 -18.32 -1.16 -20.90
N GLY A 172 -18.34 -2.26 -20.16
CA GLY A 172 -19.44 -3.24 -20.21
C GLY A 172 -18.94 -4.65 -20.53
N ALA A 173 -19.89 -5.56 -20.78
CA ALA A 173 -19.59 -6.94 -21.12
C ALA A 173 -18.76 -7.02 -22.41
N LEU A 174 -17.82 -7.96 -22.44
CA LEU A 174 -17.09 -8.34 -23.65
C LEU A 174 -17.28 -9.83 -23.86
N ASP A 175 -18.19 -10.17 -24.76
CA ASP A 175 -18.58 -11.55 -25.01
C ASP A 175 -17.42 -12.42 -25.49
N GLY A 176 -17.55 -13.70 -25.15
CA GLY A 176 -16.68 -14.78 -25.60
C GLY A 176 -15.56 -15.11 -24.62
N LEU A 177 -14.86 -16.19 -24.98
CA LEU A 177 -13.76 -16.72 -24.19
C LEU A 177 -12.45 -16.57 -24.96
N ALA A 178 -11.41 -16.12 -24.28
CA ALA A 178 -10.04 -16.23 -24.75
C ALA A 178 -9.58 -17.68 -24.58
N GLU A 179 -9.06 -18.26 -25.66
CA GLU A 179 -8.48 -19.61 -25.63
C GLU A 179 -7.03 -19.53 -25.18
N VAL A 180 -6.67 -20.33 -24.18
CA VAL A 180 -5.29 -20.54 -23.75
C VAL A 180 -4.91 -21.96 -24.14
N CYS A 181 -4.04 -22.09 -25.15
CA CYS A 181 -3.69 -23.37 -25.79
C CYS A 181 -3.06 -24.42 -24.86
N GLY A 182 -2.73 -24.06 -23.61
CA GLY A 182 -1.97 -24.90 -22.71
C GLY A 182 -0.51 -25.05 -23.14
N GLY A 183 0.29 -25.69 -22.30
CA GLY A 183 1.72 -25.87 -22.51
C GLY A 183 2.54 -25.48 -21.30
N LYS A 184 3.82 -25.22 -21.53
CA LYS A 184 4.75 -24.75 -20.50
C LYS A 184 4.72 -23.23 -20.45
N PHE A 185 4.39 -22.70 -19.27
CA PHE A 185 4.43 -21.27 -18.98
C PHE A 185 5.49 -20.99 -17.92
N ARG A 186 6.06 -19.78 -17.95
CA ARG A 186 6.84 -19.26 -16.82
C ARG A 186 5.94 -18.41 -15.94
N VAL A 187 5.78 -18.79 -14.68
CA VAL A 187 4.94 -18.11 -13.69
C VAL A 187 5.83 -17.53 -12.60
N GLY A 188 5.61 -16.26 -12.24
CA GLY A 188 6.43 -15.48 -11.31
C GLY A 188 7.33 -14.46 -12.04
N ALA A 189 7.96 -13.57 -11.29
CA ALA A 189 8.82 -12.52 -11.80
C ALA A 189 10.23 -13.05 -12.14
N PRO A 190 10.87 -12.57 -13.22
CA PRO A 190 12.26 -12.91 -13.50
C PRO A 190 13.18 -12.28 -12.44
N ALA A 191 14.34 -12.90 -12.19
CA ALA A 191 15.28 -12.46 -11.15
C ALA A 191 15.88 -11.05 -11.37
N ASN A 192 15.74 -10.51 -12.57
CA ASN A 192 16.15 -9.17 -12.97
C ASN A 192 14.97 -8.19 -13.13
N ALA A 193 13.77 -8.53 -12.63
CA ALA A 193 12.66 -7.58 -12.60
C ALA A 193 13.06 -6.33 -11.78
N PRO A 194 12.63 -5.12 -12.18
CA PRO A 194 13.04 -3.88 -11.51
C PRO A 194 12.72 -3.85 -10.02
N PHE A 195 11.57 -4.39 -9.64
CA PHE A 195 11.08 -4.62 -8.29
C PHE A 195 10.25 -5.91 -8.30
N LEU A 196 10.15 -6.60 -7.16
CA LEU A 196 9.24 -7.72 -6.97
C LEU A 196 9.02 -8.04 -5.48
N PHE A 197 7.78 -8.38 -5.13
CA PHE A 197 7.47 -8.96 -3.82
C PHE A 197 8.04 -10.38 -3.67
N ASP A 198 8.16 -10.86 -2.44
CA ASP A 198 8.68 -12.19 -2.17
C ASP A 198 7.81 -13.32 -2.75
N ASN A 199 6.49 -13.18 -2.67
CA ASN A 199 5.50 -14.11 -3.22
C ASN A 199 5.46 -14.15 -4.76
N GLU A 200 6.13 -13.21 -5.44
CA GLU A 200 6.31 -13.21 -6.89
C GLU A 200 7.61 -13.91 -7.33
N LYS A 201 8.49 -14.30 -6.37
CA LYS A 201 9.78 -14.95 -6.63
C LYS A 201 9.65 -16.45 -6.87
N PHE A 202 10.50 -17.05 -7.68
CA PHE A 202 10.98 -16.53 -8.96
C PHE A 202 10.25 -17.28 -10.07
N ALA A 203 10.33 -16.75 -11.29
CA ALA A 203 9.76 -17.36 -12.48
C ALA A 203 10.18 -18.83 -12.61
N HIS A 204 9.23 -19.76 -12.55
CA HIS A 204 9.45 -21.20 -12.73
C HIS A 204 8.48 -21.78 -13.77
N GLU A 205 8.83 -22.94 -14.33
CA GLU A 205 7.98 -23.60 -15.33
C GLU A 205 6.77 -24.25 -14.66
N VAL A 206 5.58 -23.98 -15.21
CA VAL A 206 4.32 -24.63 -14.85
C VAL A 206 3.68 -25.20 -16.11
N ILE A 207 3.20 -26.44 -16.03
CA ILE A 207 2.42 -27.07 -17.12
C ILE A 207 0.95 -26.74 -16.89
N VAL A 208 0.38 -25.99 -17.82
CA VAL A 208 -1.04 -25.61 -17.79
C VAL A 208 -1.76 -26.35 -18.91
N LYS A 209 -2.86 -27.03 -18.58
CA LYS A 209 -3.72 -27.68 -19.59
C LYS A 209 -4.45 -26.61 -20.42
N PRO A 210 -4.87 -26.91 -21.65
CA PRO A 210 -5.68 -25.98 -22.42
C PRO A 210 -6.96 -25.61 -21.66
N PHE A 211 -7.29 -24.32 -21.62
CA PHE A 211 -8.52 -23.82 -21.01
C PHE A 211 -9.03 -22.57 -21.72
N LYS A 212 -10.20 -22.12 -21.31
CA LYS A 212 -10.83 -20.90 -21.81
C LYS A 212 -11.14 -19.98 -20.63
N ILE A 213 -10.95 -18.67 -20.79
CA ILE A 213 -11.24 -17.66 -19.78
C ILE A 213 -12.07 -16.52 -20.38
N SER A 214 -13.04 -16.00 -19.63
CA SER A 214 -13.86 -14.86 -20.07
C SER A 214 -13.00 -13.67 -20.43
N ARG A 215 -13.36 -12.96 -21.52
CA ARG A 215 -12.60 -11.81 -22.02
C ARG A 215 -12.80 -10.53 -21.20
N ALA A 216 -13.86 -10.47 -20.41
CA ALA A 216 -14.11 -9.44 -19.42
C ALA A 216 -14.61 -10.07 -18.10
N PRO A 217 -14.49 -9.37 -16.96
CA PRO A 217 -15.14 -9.75 -15.71
C PRO A 217 -16.67 -9.80 -15.86
N VAL A 218 -17.32 -10.57 -14.98
CA VAL A 218 -18.79 -10.61 -14.88
C VAL A 218 -19.32 -9.22 -14.54
N THR A 219 -20.31 -8.76 -15.30
CA THR A 219 -20.98 -7.46 -15.10
C THR A 219 -22.08 -7.54 -14.04
N ASN A 220 -22.49 -6.38 -13.51
CA ASN A 220 -23.61 -6.30 -12.57
C ASN A 220 -24.93 -6.84 -13.17
N ILE A 221 -25.16 -6.67 -14.47
CA ILE A 221 -26.36 -7.18 -15.15
C ILE A 221 -26.33 -8.71 -15.21
N GLU A 222 -25.19 -9.31 -15.55
CA GLU A 222 -25.03 -10.77 -15.58
C GLU A 222 -25.14 -11.39 -14.19
N PHE A 223 -24.60 -10.73 -13.15
CA PHE A 223 -24.71 -11.22 -11.77
C PHE A 223 -26.15 -11.18 -11.23
N ALA A 224 -26.97 -10.26 -11.72
CA ALA A 224 -28.36 -10.10 -11.30
C ALA A 224 -29.35 -11.04 -12.02
N ALA A 225 -28.93 -11.71 -13.09
CA ALA A 225 -29.74 -12.61 -13.91
C ALA A 225 -29.83 -14.02 -13.32
#